data_AF-A0A9P7K1R9-F1
#
_entry.id   AF-A0A9P7K1R9-F1
#
_cell.length_a   1.000
_cell.length_b   1.000
_cell.length_c   1.000
_cell.angle_alpha   90.00
_cell.angle_beta   90.00
_cell.angle_gamma   90.00
#
_symmetry.space_group_name_H-M   'P 1'
#
loop_
_entity.id
_entity.type
_entity.pdbx_description
1 polymer ?
#
loop_
_entity_poly.entity_id
_entity_poly.type
_entity_poly.pdbx_seq_one_letter_code
_entity_poly.pdbx_strand_id
1 'polypeptide(L)' 'MWAGGAGITRGYLNLPDKTSEKYKRDPFLDDGSFMFNTGDLGRWLPDGDLEHLGRVDHQVKVKGFRVELDGVAAAME' A
#
# COMPACT_ATOMS: atom_id res chain seq x y z
N MET A 1 -7.19 1.08 1.40
CA MET A 1 -6.95 0.42 2.69
C MET A 1 -5.60 0.88 3.19
N TRP A 2 -5.47 1.12 4.49
CA TRP A 2 -4.23 1.56 5.12
C TRP A 2 -3.83 0.56 6.21
N ALA A 3 -2.54 0.28 6.34
CA ALA A 3 -1.99 -0.61 7.35
C ALA A 3 -1.14 0.18 8.34
N GLY A 4 -1.41 0.07 9.63
CA GLY A 4 -0.64 0.71 10.71
C GLY A 4 -0.06 -0.31 11.69
N GLY A 5 0.60 0.19 12.74
CA GLY A 5 1.17 -0.62 13.82
C GLY A 5 2.53 -1.25 13.51
N ALA A 6 3.01 -2.10 14.42
CA ALA A 6 4.39 -2.62 14.43
C ALA A 6 4.78 -3.47 13.20
N GLY A 7 3.81 -3.89 12.39
CA GLY A 7 4.03 -4.71 11.19
C GLY A 7 4.46 -3.93 9.95
N ILE A 8 4.42 -2.59 9.96
CA ILE A 8 4.86 -1.79 8.81
C ILE A 8 6.38 -1.69 8.75
N THR A 9 6.91 -1.49 7.55
CA THR A 9 8.36 -1.32 7.34
C THR A 9 8.77 0.15 7.47
N ARG A 10 10.09 0.41 7.48
CA ARG A 10 10.66 1.77 7.61
C ARG A 10 10.48 2.65 6.36
N GLY A 11 10.03 2.09 5.25
CA GLY A 11 9.98 2.76 3.94
C GLY A 11 10.77 2.02 2.86
N TYR A 12 10.97 2.71 1.73
CA TYR A 12 11.72 2.21 0.59
C TYR A 12 13.18 2.65 0.67
N LEU A 13 14.11 1.69 0.56
CA LEU A 13 15.55 1.97 0.59
C LEU A 13 15.95 2.90 -0.56
N ASN A 14 16.65 3.99 -0.24
CA ASN A 14 17.13 5.01 -1.19
C ASN A 14 16.03 5.69 -2.03
N LEU A 15 14.77 5.62 -1.60
CA LEU A 15 13.63 6.23 -2.30
C LEU A 15 12.78 7.05 -1.32
N PRO A 16 13.29 8.20 -0.84
CA PRO A 16 12.60 9.04 0.15
C PRO A 16 11.27 9.58 -0.37
N ASP A 17 11.20 9.99 -1.63
CA ASP A 17 9.97 10.54 -2.23
C ASP A 17 8.85 9.49 -2.24
N LYS A 18 9.15 8.28 -2.73
CA LYS A 18 8.21 7.14 -2.72
C LYS A 18 7.80 6.75 -1.31
N THR A 19 8.72 6.84 -0.34
CA THR A 19 8.42 6.59 1.07
C THR A 19 7.43 7.63 1.58
N SER A 20 7.70 8.92 1.37
CA SER A 20 6.82 10.00 1.82
C SER A 20 5.45 9.99 1.14
N GLU A 21 5.36 9.46 -0.09
CA GLU A 21 4.09 9.27 -0.79
C GLU A 21 3.25 8.16 -0.14
N LYS A 22 3.85 6.98 0.09
CA LYS A 22 3.13 5.81 0.58
C LYS A 22 2.96 5.74 2.10
N TYR A 23 3.82 6.40 2.87
CA TYR A 23 3.79 6.40 4.34
C TYR A 23 3.35 7.77 4.84
N LYS A 24 2.27 7.80 5.64
CA LYS A 24 1.71 9.02 6.24
C LYS A 24 1.62 8.86 7.75
N ARG A 25 1.61 9.98 8.50
CA ARG A 25 1.36 9.94 9.95
C ARG A 25 0.02 9.26 10.20
N ASP A 26 -0.02 8.39 11.19
CA ASP A 26 -1.23 7.70 11.59
C ASP A 26 -2.12 8.67 12.39
N PRO A 27 -3.27 9.12 11.87
CA PRO A 27 -4.15 10.04 12.58
C PRO A 27 -4.97 9.35 13.69
N PHE A 28 -4.87 8.03 13.84
CA PHE A 28 -5.57 7.27 14.88
C PHE A 28 -4.72 7.08 16.14
N LEU A 29 -3.45 7.54 16.13
CA LEU A 29 -2.50 7.41 17.22
C LEU A 29 -1.79 8.75 17.49
N ASP A 30 -1.67 9.13 18.76
CA ASP A 30 -1.00 10.37 19.18
C ASP A 30 0.51 10.20 19.46
N ASP A 31 1.10 9.09 19.04
CA ASP A 31 2.51 8.74 19.30
C ASP A 31 3.46 9.08 18.14
N GLY A 32 2.92 9.65 17.05
CA GLY A 32 3.66 9.93 15.84
C GLY A 32 3.96 8.69 14.99
N SER A 33 3.29 7.57 15.20
CA SER A 33 3.39 6.41 14.32
C SER A 33 3.01 6.75 12.87
N PHE A 34 3.45 5.92 11.94
CA PHE A 34 3.08 6.00 10.53
C PHE A 34 2.08 4.91 10.18
N MET A 35 1.37 5.10 9.06
CA MET A 35 0.59 4.10 8.36
C MET A 35 1.03 4.03 6.89
N PHE A 36 0.90 2.86 6.30
CA PHE A 36 1.25 2.56 4.92
C PHE A 36 0.01 2.44 4.03
N ASN A 37 0.03 3.12 2.89
CA ASN A 37 -1.00 3.02 1.87
C ASN A 37 -0.78 1.75 1.02
N THR A 38 -1.68 0.78 1.15
CA THR A 38 -1.53 -0.51 0.44
C THR A 38 -1.96 -0.44 -1.03
N GLY A 39 -2.77 0.56 -1.40
CA GLY A 39 -3.44 0.66 -2.70
C GLY A 39 -4.59 -0.33 -2.89
N ASP A 40 -4.97 -1.11 -1.86
CA ASP A 40 -6.11 -2.03 -1.95
C ASP A 40 -7.42 -1.30 -1.61
N LEU A 41 -8.49 -1.60 -2.35
CA LEU A 41 -9.85 -1.19 -2.03
C LEU A 41 -10.50 -2.28 -1.17
N GLY A 42 -11.18 -1.86 -0.12
CA GLY A 42 -11.91 -2.79 0.73
C GLY A 42 -13.07 -2.10 1.43
N ARG A 43 -13.99 -2.92 1.96
CA ARG A 43 -15.13 -2.46 2.76
C ARG A 43 -15.34 -3.37 3.96
N TRP A 44 -15.82 -2.78 5.05
CA TRP A 44 -16.28 -3.54 6.20
C TRP A 44 -17.63 -4.17 5.90
N LEU A 45 -17.77 -5.44 6.25
CA LEU A 45 -19.03 -6.17 6.25
C LEU A 45 -19.74 -6.00 7.61
N PRO A 46 -21.06 -6.23 7.69
CA PRO A 46 -21.81 -6.07 8.95
C PRO A 46 -21.37 -6.99 10.09
N ASP A 47 -20.72 -8.11 9.78
CA ASP A 47 -20.14 -9.06 10.74
C ASP A 47 -18.75 -8.62 11.27
N GLY A 48 -18.19 -7.53 10.72
CA GLY A 48 -16.89 -6.99 11.11
C GLY A 48 -15.73 -7.49 10.24
N ASP A 49 -15.97 -8.37 9.26
CA ASP A 49 -14.93 -8.81 8.34
C ASP A 49 -14.60 -7.73 7.30
N LEU A 50 -13.36 -7.75 6.82
CA LEU A 50 -12.87 -6.83 5.80
C LEU A 50 -12.88 -7.52 4.43
N GLU A 51 -13.79 -7.12 3.55
CA GLU A 51 -13.85 -7.62 2.18
C GLU A 51 -12.87 -6.85 1.29
N HIS A 52 -12.05 -7.59 0.53
CA HIS A 52 -11.13 -7.05 -0.46
C HIS A 52 -11.78 -6.93 -1.84
N LEU A 53 -11.85 -5.71 -2.37
CA LEU A 53 -12.57 -5.37 -3.60
C LEU A 53 -11.66 -5.17 -4.82
N GLY A 54 -10.34 -5.21 -4.65
CA GLY A 54 -9.37 -5.00 -5.72
C GLY A 54 -8.38 -3.89 -5.38
N ARG A 55 -7.84 -3.25 -6.41
CA ARG A 55 -6.81 -2.21 -6.27
C ARG A 55 -7.25 -0.90 -6.92
N VAL A 56 -6.74 0.21 -6.38
CA VAL A 56 -6.95 1.54 -6.97
C VAL A 56 -5.90 1.90 -8.03
N ASP A 57 -4.81 1.12 -8.10
CA ASP A 57 -3.70 1.33 -9.03
C ASP A 57 -3.60 0.20 -10.07
N HIS A 58 -2.64 0.33 -10.98
CA HIS A 58 -2.41 -0.61 -12.09
C HIS A 58 -1.55 -1.82 -11.71
N GLN A 59 -1.25 -2.01 -10.42
CA GLN A 59 -0.45 -3.13 -9.99
C GLN A 59 -1.23 -4.44 -10.14
N VAL A 60 -0.60 -5.46 -10.72
CA VAL A 60 -1.22 -6.76 -10.95
C VAL A 60 -0.44 -7.90 -10.29
N LYS A 61 -1.12 -9.04 -10.08
CA LYS A 61 -0.49 -10.29 -9.69
C LYS A 61 -0.53 -11.26 -10.86
N VAL A 62 0.62 -11.61 -11.42
CA VAL A 62 0.74 -12.61 -12.50
C VAL A 62 1.43 -13.84 -11.92
N LYS A 63 0.72 -14.97 -11.84
CA LYS A 63 1.24 -16.23 -11.28
C LYS A 63 1.90 -16.07 -9.89
N GLY A 64 1.32 -15.23 -9.04
CA GLY A 64 1.83 -14.97 -7.68
C GLY A 64 2.90 -13.88 -7.58
N PHE A 65 3.45 -13.41 -8.71
CA PHE A 65 4.42 -12.31 -8.72
C PHE A 65 3.70 -10.96 -8.73
N ARG A 66 4.18 -10.04 -7.88
CA ARG A 66 3.77 -8.64 -7.89
C ARG A 66 4.45 -7.94 -9.06
N VAL A 67 3.67 -7.42 -10.01
CA VAL A 67 4.16 -6.72 -11.19
C VAL A 67 3.62 -5.29 -11.18
N GLU A 68 4.53 -4.33 -11.31
CA GLU A 68 4.21 -2.92 -11.50
C GLU A 68 4.27 -2.62 -13.02
N LEU A 69 3.13 -2.35 -13.65
CA LEU A 69 3.07 -2.23 -15.12
C LEU A 69 3.87 -1.05 -15.67
N ASP A 70 3.97 0.05 -14.93
CA ASP A 70 4.75 1.23 -15.33
C ASP A 70 6.24 0.89 -15.52
N GLY A 71 6.77 0.00 -14.68
CA GLY A 71 8.16 -0.47 -14.79
C GLY A 71 8.38 -1.36 -16.02
N VAL A 72 7.36 -2.11 -16.45
CA VAL A 72 7.42 -2.90 -17.69
C VAL A 72 7.36 -1.97 -18.90
N ALA A 73 6.45 -0.99 -18.89
CA ALA A 73 6.31 -0.02 -19.98
C ALA A 73 7.62 0.75 -20.24
N ALA A 74 8.28 1.24 -19.17
CA ALA A 74 9.54 1.97 -19.28
C ALA A 74 10.71 1.13 -19.84
N ALA A 75 10.64 -0.20 -19.77
CA ALA A 75 11.66 -1.10 -20.31
C ALA A 75 11.42 -1.49 -21.77
N MET A 76 10.24 -1.18 -22.31
CA MET A 76 9.86 -1.45 -23.71
C MET A 76 10.06 -0.24 -24.63
N GLU A 77 10.50 0.89 -24.08
CA GLU A 77 10.96 2.09 -24.78
C GLU A 77 12.48 2.02 -25.01
#